data_AF-A0A6B0S3V7-F1
#
_entry.id   AF-A0A6B0S3V7-F1
#
_cell.length_a   1.000
_cell.length_b   1.000
_cell.length_c   1.000
_cell.angle_alpha   90.00
_cell.angle_beta   90.00
_cell.angle_gamma   90.00
#
_symmetry.space_group_name_H-M   'P 1'
#
loop_
_entity.id
_entity.type
_entity.pdbx_description
1 polymer ?
#
loop_
_entity_poly.entity_id
_entity_poly.type
_entity_poly.pdbx_seq_one_letter_code
_entity_poly.pdbx_strand_id
1 'polypeptide(L)'
;MPMQGGALSPEEELRAAVLQLRETVVQQKETLGSQREAIRELTAKLARCEGLAGGKAPGRAASGKDTMGDLPRDPGHVVEQLSRSLQTLKDRLESLEHQLRANVSNAVLPGDFREVLQRRLGELERQLLRKVAELEDEKSLLHNETSAHRQKTESALNALLQRVTELERGNSAFKSPDAFKVSLPLRTNYLYGKIKKTLPELYAFTICLWLRSSASPGIGTPFSYAVPGQANEIVLIEWGNNPIELLINDKVAQLPLFVSDGKWHHICVTWTTRDGMWEAFQDGEKLGTGENLAPWHPIKPGGVLILGQEQDTVGGRFDATQAFVGELSQFNIWDRVLRAQEIINIANCSTNMPGNIIPWVDNNVDVFGGASKWPVETCEERLLDL
;
A
#
# COMPACT_ATOMS: atom_id res chain seq x y z
N MET A 1 59.52 47.91 22.74
CA MET A 1 60.17 46.75 22.09
C MET A 1 59.08 45.74 21.77
N PRO A 2 59.03 45.16 20.57
CA PRO A 2 58.04 44.16 20.22
C PRO A 2 58.46 42.78 20.76
N MET A 3 57.50 41.98 21.22
CA MET A 3 57.64 40.53 21.36
C MET A 3 56.77 39.88 20.29
N GLN A 4 57.38 39.02 19.48
CA GLN A 4 56.74 38.41 18.32
C GLN A 4 55.68 37.39 18.76
N GLY A 5 54.44 37.58 18.33
CA GLY A 5 53.44 36.50 18.29
C GLY A 5 53.77 35.61 17.10
N GLY A 6 54.31 34.41 17.36
CA GLY A 6 54.57 33.43 16.30
C GLY A 6 53.27 32.93 15.71
N ALA A 7 53.05 33.18 14.42
CA ALA A 7 52.02 32.47 13.66
C ALA A 7 52.45 31.00 13.51
N LEU A 8 51.57 30.08 13.92
CA LEU A 8 51.76 28.64 13.72
C LEU A 8 51.85 28.36 12.21
N SER A 9 52.69 27.40 11.83
CA SER A 9 52.81 27.00 10.44
C SER A 9 51.55 26.24 9.97
N PRO A 10 51.19 26.28 8.67
CA PRO A 10 50.03 25.55 8.16
C PRO A 10 50.06 24.04 8.42
N GLU A 11 51.25 23.44 8.60
CA GLU A 11 51.38 22.05 9.02
C GLU A 11 50.96 21.80 10.47
N GLU A 12 51.18 22.76 11.37
CA GLU A 12 50.83 22.65 12.79
C GLU A 12 49.32 22.79 13.00
N GLU A 13 48.67 23.69 12.26
CA GLU A 13 47.20 23.79 12.22
C GLU A 13 46.55 22.51 11.68
N LEU A 14 47.11 21.93 10.61
CA LEU A 14 46.63 20.66 10.07
C LEU A 14 46.82 19.50 11.06
N ARG A 15 47.95 19.43 11.77
CA ARG A 15 48.18 18.43 12.81
C ARG A 15 47.23 18.59 14.00
N ALA A 16 46.94 19.83 14.42
CA ALA A 16 45.96 20.10 15.47
C ALA A 16 44.55 19.66 15.05
N ALA A 17 44.12 19.99 13.82
CA ALA A 17 42.83 19.57 13.28
C ALA A 17 42.69 18.03 13.19
N VAL A 18 43.75 17.33 12.76
CA VAL A 18 43.77 15.86 12.71
C VAL A 18 43.68 15.23 14.10
N LEU A 19 44.32 15.83 15.12
CA LEU A 19 44.21 15.37 16.51
C LEU A 19 42.79 15.57 17.06
N GLN A 20 42.16 16.73 16.80
CA GLN A 20 40.79 17.03 17.22
C GLN A 20 39.75 16.13 16.53
N LEU A 21 39.95 15.81 15.24
CA LEU A 21 39.17 14.80 14.51
C LEU A 21 39.34 13.40 15.10
N ARG A 22 40.55 13.03 15.52
CA ARG A 22 40.82 11.73 16.15
C ARG A 22 40.15 11.60 17.52
N GLU A 23 40.15 12.66 18.32
CA GLU A 23 39.49 12.71 19.63
C GLU A 23 37.96 12.62 19.50
N THR A 24 37.35 13.41 18.61
CA THR A 24 35.90 13.35 18.33
C THR A 24 35.44 11.98 17.80
N VAL A 25 36.24 11.31 16.96
CA VAL A 25 35.96 9.94 16.50
C VAL A 25 36.02 8.92 17.65
N VAL A 26 36.97 9.07 18.60
CA VAL A 26 37.02 8.21 19.80
C VAL A 26 35.78 8.43 20.67
N GLN A 27 35.38 9.67 20.91
CA GLN A 27 34.23 9.98 21.77
C GLN A 27 32.88 9.57 21.14
N GLN A 28 32.73 9.67 19.82
CA GLN A 28 31.60 9.09 19.09
C GLN A 28 31.57 7.55 19.20
N LYS A 29 32.73 6.89 19.14
CA LYS A 29 32.83 5.42 19.28
C LYS A 29 32.43 4.94 20.67
N GLU A 30 32.80 5.67 21.73
CA GLU A 30 32.36 5.39 23.11
C GLU A 30 30.85 5.57 23.27
N THR A 31 30.30 6.65 22.70
CA THR A 31 28.85 6.93 22.71
C THR A 31 28.05 5.82 22.02
N LEU A 32 28.49 5.37 20.84
CA LEU A 32 27.90 4.24 20.12
C LEU A 32 28.03 2.90 20.88
N GLY A 33 29.12 2.73 21.63
CA GLY A 33 29.30 1.60 22.55
C GLY A 33 28.22 1.55 23.63
N SER A 34 28.03 2.66 24.34
CA SER A 34 27.00 2.81 25.38
C SER A 34 25.58 2.59 24.82
N GLN A 35 25.26 3.18 23.66
CA GLN A 35 23.97 2.98 23.00
C GLN A 35 23.72 1.50 22.64
N ARG A 36 24.75 0.79 22.16
CA ARG A 36 24.67 -0.64 21.83
C ARG A 36 24.48 -1.53 23.06
N GLU A 37 25.02 -1.15 24.20
CA GLU A 37 24.79 -1.86 25.48
C GLU A 37 23.37 -1.61 26.00
N ALA A 38 22.87 -0.37 25.94
CA ALA A 38 21.49 -0.05 26.28
C ALA A 38 20.48 -0.82 25.41
N ILE A 39 20.73 -0.92 24.09
CA ILE A 39 19.91 -1.74 23.18
C ILE A 39 19.92 -3.21 23.61
N ARG A 40 21.09 -3.79 23.91
CA ARG A 40 21.19 -5.19 24.41
C ARG A 40 20.40 -5.40 25.71
N GLU A 41 20.47 -4.46 26.64
CA GLU A 41 19.74 -4.56 27.92
C GLU A 41 18.23 -4.48 27.70
N LEU A 42 17.77 -3.58 26.82
CA LEU A 42 16.37 -3.44 26.44
C LEU A 42 15.85 -4.69 25.72
N THR A 43 16.59 -5.25 24.76
CA THR A 43 16.24 -6.52 24.10
C THR A 43 16.17 -7.67 25.12
N ALA A 44 17.10 -7.75 26.07
CA ALA A 44 17.08 -8.77 27.12
C ALA A 44 15.91 -8.58 28.11
N LYS A 45 15.46 -7.35 28.36
CA LYS A 45 14.23 -7.06 29.12
C LYS A 45 12.99 -7.46 28.34
N LEU A 46 12.93 -7.15 27.05
CA LEU A 46 11.80 -7.47 26.16
C LEU A 46 11.59 -8.99 26.05
N ALA A 47 12.67 -9.75 25.83
CA ALA A 47 12.62 -11.22 25.78
C ALA A 47 12.16 -11.86 27.12
N ARG A 48 12.39 -11.21 28.26
CA ARG A 48 11.86 -11.68 29.56
C ARG A 48 10.36 -11.40 29.72
N CYS A 49 9.84 -10.33 29.10
CA CYS A 49 8.40 -10.11 29.03
C CYS A 49 7.73 -11.13 28.09
N GLU A 50 8.35 -11.45 26.96
CA GLU A 50 7.84 -12.44 25.99
C GLU A 50 7.91 -13.88 26.54
N GLY A 51 8.93 -14.21 27.33
CA GLY A 51 9.08 -15.53 27.97
C GLY A 51 7.98 -15.88 28.98
N LEU A 52 7.21 -14.89 29.47
CA LEU A 52 6.03 -15.11 30.31
C LEU A 52 4.74 -15.39 29.52
N ALA A 53 4.77 -15.26 28.19
CA ALA A 53 3.60 -15.38 27.31
C ALA A 53 3.47 -16.73 26.56
N GLY A 54 4.35 -17.71 26.81
CA GLY A 54 4.44 -18.93 26.00
C GLY A 54 4.64 -20.24 26.77
N GLY A 55 3.57 -20.87 27.27
CA GLY A 55 3.62 -22.20 27.88
C GLY A 55 2.28 -22.95 27.93
N LYS A 56 2.25 -24.19 27.44
CA LYS A 56 1.11 -25.13 27.44
C LYS A 56 1.60 -26.47 28.01
N ALA A 57 0.85 -27.30 28.73
CA ALA A 57 -0.47 -27.27 29.40
C ALA A 57 -0.48 -28.50 30.37
N PRO A 58 -1.59 -29.15 30.82
CA PRO A 58 -3.00 -28.78 30.92
C PRO A 58 -3.63 -29.03 32.33
N GLY A 59 -4.81 -28.45 32.60
CA GLY A 59 -5.82 -29.06 33.50
C GLY A 59 -6.34 -28.25 34.70
N ARG A 60 -7.66 -28.43 34.96
CA ARG A 60 -8.46 -28.06 36.15
C ARG A 60 -8.79 -26.56 36.38
N ALA A 61 -9.97 -26.21 35.85
CA ALA A 61 -11.02 -25.36 36.42
C ALA A 61 -10.72 -24.48 37.67
N ALA A 62 -10.85 -23.17 37.48
CA ALA A 62 -11.47 -22.26 38.46
C ALA A 62 -12.09 -21.04 37.74
N SER A 63 -13.25 -20.60 38.24
CA SER A 63 -13.98 -19.39 37.81
C SER A 63 -13.15 -18.11 37.89
N GLY A 64 -13.29 -17.19 36.92
CA GLY A 64 -12.70 -15.85 37.04
C GLY A 64 -12.75 -14.97 35.79
N LYS A 65 -13.86 -14.23 35.64
CA LYS A 65 -14.08 -12.97 34.90
C LYS A 65 -13.04 -12.47 33.87
N ASP A 66 -13.58 -12.08 32.72
CA ASP A 66 -12.94 -11.29 31.67
C ASP A 66 -12.29 -10.01 32.20
N THR A 67 -11.03 -9.78 31.83
CA THR A 67 -10.32 -8.50 32.02
C THR A 67 -9.92 -7.89 30.67
N MET A 68 -10.93 -7.61 29.84
CA MET A 68 -10.85 -6.66 28.73
C MET A 68 -11.50 -5.36 29.20
N GLY A 69 -10.72 -4.44 29.79
CA GLY A 69 -11.32 -3.28 30.45
C GLY A 69 -10.37 -2.21 31.01
N ASP A 70 -9.09 -2.18 30.64
CA ASP A 70 -8.19 -1.08 31.02
C ASP A 70 -8.30 0.09 30.01
N LEU A 71 -9.31 0.93 30.22
CA LEU A 71 -9.33 2.31 29.76
C LEU A 71 -9.13 3.25 30.97
N PRO A 72 -8.74 4.53 30.77
CA PRO A 72 -8.12 5.34 31.82
C PRO A 72 -8.99 5.51 33.07
N ARG A 73 -8.34 5.53 34.24
CA ARG A 73 -8.96 5.81 35.54
C ARG A 73 -9.92 6.99 35.44
N ASP A 74 -11.18 6.72 35.80
CA ASP A 74 -12.26 7.70 35.79
C ASP A 74 -11.86 8.99 36.54
N PRO A 75 -11.83 10.16 35.86
CA PRO A 75 -11.60 11.46 36.51
C PRO A 75 -12.57 11.71 37.67
N GLY A 76 -13.78 11.13 37.63
CA GLY A 76 -14.77 11.18 38.69
C GLY A 76 -14.24 10.70 40.03
N HIS A 77 -13.46 9.61 40.08
CA HIS A 77 -12.90 9.11 41.35
C HIS A 77 -11.85 10.06 41.94
N VAL A 78 -11.05 10.72 41.10
CA VAL A 78 -10.07 11.72 41.56
C VAL A 78 -10.77 12.98 42.06
N VAL A 79 -11.84 13.42 41.39
CA VAL A 79 -12.66 14.58 41.79
C VAL A 79 -13.48 14.29 43.06
N GLU A 80 -14.00 13.07 43.25
CA GLU A 80 -14.61 12.64 44.51
C GLU A 80 -13.58 12.62 45.64
N GLN A 81 -12.39 12.06 45.40
CA GLN A 81 -11.34 11.97 46.41
C GLN A 81 -10.84 13.36 46.83
N LEU A 82 -10.73 14.32 45.88
CA LEU A 82 -10.45 15.71 46.18
C LEU A 82 -11.61 16.39 46.94
N SER A 83 -12.86 16.19 46.54
CA SER A 83 -14.04 16.73 47.25
C SER A 83 -14.11 16.23 48.70
N ARG A 84 -13.89 14.93 48.93
CA ARG A 84 -13.83 14.33 50.28
C ARG A 84 -12.65 14.85 51.09
N SER A 85 -11.50 15.09 50.45
CA SER A 85 -10.32 15.68 51.11
C SER A 85 -10.55 17.15 51.50
N LEU A 86 -11.17 17.94 50.62
CA LEU A 86 -11.56 19.33 50.89
C LEU A 86 -12.61 19.43 52.00
N GLN A 87 -13.61 18.54 52.01
CA GLN A 87 -14.59 18.47 53.09
C GLN A 87 -13.93 18.11 54.43
N THR A 88 -13.04 17.12 54.45
CA THR A 88 -12.29 16.73 55.66
C THR A 88 -11.39 17.87 56.17
N LEU A 89 -10.82 18.68 55.26
CA LEU A 89 -10.07 19.89 55.61
C LEU A 89 -10.97 20.97 56.18
N LYS A 90 -12.17 21.19 55.59
CA LYS A 90 -13.17 22.13 56.10
C LYS A 90 -13.63 21.77 57.51
N ASP A 91 -14.01 20.52 57.74
CA ASP A 91 -14.47 20.05 59.07
C ASP A 91 -13.36 20.20 60.14
N ARG A 92 -12.09 20.00 59.75
CA ARG A 92 -10.93 20.27 60.61
C ARG A 92 -10.71 21.77 60.89
N LEU A 93 -11.00 22.63 59.92
CA LEU A 93 -10.87 24.08 60.05
C LEU A 93 -11.96 24.65 60.97
N GLU A 94 -13.19 24.17 60.85
CA GLU A 94 -14.31 24.48 61.76
C GLU A 94 -14.04 23.96 63.19
N SER A 95 -13.45 22.78 63.33
CA SER A 95 -13.00 22.24 64.63
C SER A 95 -11.88 23.08 65.28
N LEU A 96 -10.92 23.54 64.47
CA LEU A 96 -9.88 24.47 64.92
C LEU A 96 -10.44 25.86 65.28
N GLU A 97 -11.41 26.38 64.54
CA GLU A 97 -12.11 27.63 64.87
C GLU A 97 -12.87 27.50 66.21
N HIS A 98 -13.52 26.36 66.46
CA HIS A 98 -14.16 26.08 67.74
C HIS A 98 -13.17 25.93 68.89
N GLN A 99 -12.01 25.27 68.70
CA GLN A 99 -10.94 25.23 69.71
C GLN A 99 -10.33 26.61 69.99
N LEU A 100 -10.18 27.45 68.96
CA LEU A 100 -9.72 28.84 69.12
C LEU A 100 -10.77 29.69 69.85
N ARG A 101 -12.07 29.59 69.51
CA ARG A 101 -13.14 30.27 70.26
C ARG A 101 -13.20 29.85 71.73
N ALA A 102 -12.91 28.59 72.05
CA ALA A 102 -12.86 28.11 73.43
C ALA A 102 -11.64 28.65 74.22
N ASN A 103 -10.46 28.73 73.59
CA ASN A 103 -9.23 29.20 74.26
C ASN A 103 -9.07 30.73 74.31
N VAL A 104 -9.80 31.51 73.50
CA VAL A 104 -9.69 32.98 73.48
C VAL A 104 -10.38 33.66 74.67
N SER A 105 -11.04 32.92 75.56
CA SER A 105 -11.69 33.48 76.76
C SER A 105 -10.75 34.10 77.82
N ASN A 106 -9.41 34.00 77.68
CA ASN A 106 -8.46 34.53 78.68
C ASN A 106 -7.15 35.12 78.11
N ALA A 107 -7.19 35.74 76.92
CA ALA A 107 -6.06 36.56 76.44
C ALA A 107 -6.54 37.80 75.66
N VAL A 108 -6.41 38.98 76.26
CA VAL A 108 -6.64 40.26 75.57
C VAL A 108 -5.45 40.54 74.65
N LEU A 109 -5.55 40.12 73.40
CA LEU A 109 -4.69 40.59 72.31
C LEU A 109 -4.83 42.12 72.16
N PRO A 110 -3.74 42.88 72.02
CA PRO A 110 -3.81 44.30 71.70
C PRO A 110 -4.66 44.55 70.45
N GLY A 111 -5.55 45.54 70.50
CA GLY A 111 -6.55 45.80 69.45
C GLY A 111 -5.93 45.89 68.06
N ASP A 112 -4.85 46.66 67.95
CA ASP A 112 -4.06 46.89 66.74
C ASP A 112 -3.59 45.58 66.08
N PHE A 113 -3.16 44.59 66.87
CA PHE A 113 -2.64 43.33 66.33
C PHE A 113 -3.76 42.42 65.81
N ARG A 114 -4.92 42.44 66.48
CA ARG A 114 -6.13 41.73 66.03
C ARG A 114 -6.67 42.34 64.73
N GLU A 115 -6.67 43.65 64.62
CA GLU A 115 -7.13 44.39 63.44
C GLU A 115 -6.20 44.14 62.23
N VAL A 116 -4.87 44.15 62.44
CA VAL A 116 -3.89 43.75 61.40
C VAL A 116 -4.09 42.30 60.95
N LEU A 117 -4.36 41.37 61.87
CA LEU A 117 -4.65 39.97 61.53
C LEU A 117 -5.93 39.83 60.70
N GLN A 118 -7.04 40.47 61.11
CA GLN A 118 -8.30 40.45 60.35
C GLN A 118 -8.12 41.07 58.94
N ARG A 119 -7.35 42.16 58.84
CA ARG A 119 -7.06 42.82 57.56
C ARG A 119 -6.18 41.98 56.64
N ARG A 120 -5.21 41.22 57.19
CA ARG A 120 -4.42 40.22 56.45
C ARG A 120 -5.27 39.02 56.00
N LEU A 121 -6.14 38.52 56.86
CA LEU A 121 -7.01 37.37 56.57
C LEU A 121 -7.96 37.70 55.41
N GLY A 122 -8.63 38.85 55.47
CA GLY A 122 -9.54 39.31 54.41
C GLY A 122 -8.83 39.70 53.10
N GLU A 123 -7.51 39.92 53.10
CA GLU A 123 -6.71 40.05 51.87
C GLU A 123 -6.43 38.69 51.24
N LEU A 124 -6.01 37.72 52.05
CA LEU A 124 -5.78 36.33 51.62
C LEU A 124 -7.06 35.68 51.10
N GLU A 125 -8.20 35.93 51.73
CA GLU A 125 -9.52 35.45 51.28
C GLU A 125 -9.87 36.00 49.88
N ARG A 126 -9.72 37.32 49.66
CA ARG A 126 -9.94 37.93 48.34
C ARG A 126 -8.95 37.41 47.28
N GLN A 127 -7.69 37.18 47.66
CA GLN A 127 -6.69 36.61 46.78
C GLN A 127 -6.99 35.14 46.41
N LEU A 128 -7.49 34.36 47.37
CA LEU A 128 -7.90 32.97 47.16
C LEU A 128 -9.14 32.88 46.26
N LEU A 129 -10.19 33.67 46.54
CA LEU A 129 -11.40 33.71 45.72
C LEU A 129 -11.10 34.08 44.26
N ARG A 130 -10.21 35.07 44.04
CA ARG A 130 -9.73 35.42 42.71
C ARG A 130 -9.02 34.25 42.02
N LYS A 131 -8.16 33.53 42.74
CA LYS A 131 -7.45 32.36 42.17
C LYS A 131 -8.37 31.16 41.90
N VAL A 132 -9.42 30.97 42.69
CA VAL A 132 -10.45 29.95 42.41
C VAL A 132 -11.20 30.29 41.13
N ALA A 133 -11.65 31.54 40.96
CA ALA A 133 -12.31 31.97 39.73
C ALA A 133 -11.42 31.81 38.47
N GLU A 134 -10.15 32.21 38.55
CA GLU A 134 -9.17 32.01 37.47
C GLU A 134 -9.00 30.52 37.09
N LEU A 135 -8.99 29.61 38.08
CA LEU A 135 -8.90 28.15 37.85
C LEU A 135 -10.20 27.51 37.33
N GLU A 136 -11.36 28.06 37.68
CA GLU A 136 -12.66 27.62 37.15
C GLU A 136 -12.79 27.99 35.66
N ASP A 137 -12.36 29.19 35.28
CA ASP A 137 -12.28 29.62 33.88
C ASP A 137 -11.31 28.73 33.07
N GLU A 138 -10.07 28.51 33.55
CA GLU A 138 -9.09 27.61 32.90
C GLU A 138 -9.65 26.18 32.73
N LYS A 139 -10.32 25.64 33.75
CA LYS A 139 -10.98 24.32 33.70
C LYS A 139 -12.09 24.27 32.64
N SER A 140 -12.87 25.34 32.50
CA SER A 140 -13.93 25.42 31.49
C SER A 140 -13.37 25.42 30.06
N LEU A 141 -12.27 26.15 29.83
CA LEU A 141 -11.57 26.22 28.55
C LEU A 141 -10.98 24.86 28.17
N LEU A 142 -10.27 24.20 29.09
CA LEU A 142 -9.70 22.86 28.88
C LEU A 142 -10.77 21.80 28.60
N HIS A 143 -11.93 21.89 29.25
CA HIS A 143 -13.05 20.98 28.98
C HIS A 143 -13.62 21.18 27.56
N ASN A 144 -13.78 22.43 27.12
CA ASN A 144 -14.24 22.76 25.78
C ASN A 144 -13.22 22.34 24.70
N GLU A 145 -11.93 22.56 24.92
CA GLU A 145 -10.88 22.11 24.00
C GLU A 145 -10.83 20.58 23.91
N THR A 146 -11.00 19.88 25.04
CA THR A 146 -11.08 18.41 25.07
C THR A 146 -12.30 17.89 24.30
N SER A 147 -13.47 18.52 24.43
CA SER A 147 -14.68 18.12 23.70
C SER A 147 -14.55 18.40 22.20
N ALA A 148 -13.96 19.53 21.81
CA ALA A 148 -13.66 19.85 20.42
C ALA A 148 -12.63 18.89 19.80
N HIS A 149 -11.61 18.47 20.56
CA HIS A 149 -10.65 17.45 20.10
C HIS A 149 -11.33 16.09 19.92
N ARG A 150 -12.20 15.68 20.85
CA ARG A 150 -12.99 14.45 20.75
C ARG A 150 -13.93 14.46 19.54
N GLN A 151 -14.60 15.58 19.27
CA GLN A 151 -15.48 15.70 18.11
C GLN A 151 -14.69 15.62 16.78
N LYS A 152 -13.45 16.14 16.74
CA LYS A 152 -12.54 16.00 15.60
C LYS A 152 -12.06 14.55 15.40
N THR A 153 -11.76 13.82 16.47
CA THR A 153 -11.35 12.41 16.34
C THR A 153 -12.52 11.51 15.96
N GLU A 154 -13.73 11.75 16.49
CA GLU A 154 -14.95 11.06 16.08
C GLU A 154 -15.31 11.35 14.61
N SER A 155 -15.14 12.58 14.11
CA SER A 155 -15.38 12.90 12.70
C SER A 155 -14.34 12.28 11.76
N ALA A 156 -13.06 12.26 12.14
CA ALA A 156 -12.01 11.58 11.39
C ALA A 156 -12.21 10.06 11.36
N LEU A 157 -12.64 9.45 12.48
CA LEU A 157 -12.97 8.04 12.55
C LEU A 157 -14.15 7.68 11.65
N ASN A 158 -15.21 8.49 11.63
CA ASN A 158 -16.35 8.30 10.74
C ASN A 158 -15.96 8.41 9.26
N ALA A 159 -15.11 9.39 8.90
CA ALA A 159 -14.59 9.52 7.54
C ALA A 159 -13.73 8.30 7.12
N LEU A 160 -12.93 7.75 8.05
CA LEU A 160 -12.15 6.53 7.81
C LEU A 160 -13.06 5.29 7.67
N LEU A 161 -14.06 5.12 8.53
CA LEU A 161 -15.04 4.04 8.45
C LEU A 161 -15.83 4.07 7.14
N GLN A 162 -16.26 5.26 6.70
CA GLN A 162 -16.90 5.43 5.40
C GLN A 162 -15.96 5.02 4.26
N ARG A 163 -14.69 5.44 4.30
CA ARG A 163 -13.69 5.10 3.28
C ARG A 163 -13.32 3.62 3.26
N VAL A 164 -13.31 2.94 4.41
CA VAL A 164 -13.18 1.47 4.50
C VAL A 164 -14.42 0.81 3.90
N THR A 165 -15.64 1.29 4.20
CA THR A 165 -16.88 0.76 3.62
C THR A 165 -16.94 0.95 2.10
N GLU A 166 -16.39 2.05 1.58
CA GLU A 166 -16.23 2.32 0.15
C GLU A 166 -15.21 1.35 -0.50
N LEU A 167 -14.10 1.05 0.17
CA LEU A 167 -13.11 0.05 -0.29
C LEU A 167 -13.68 -1.38 -0.25
N GLU A 168 -14.45 -1.74 0.78
CA GLU A 168 -15.11 -3.04 0.91
C GLU A 168 -16.23 -3.23 -0.12
N ARG A 169 -17.00 -2.17 -0.42
CA ARG A 169 -17.91 -2.15 -1.58
C ARG A 169 -17.17 -2.08 -2.92
N GLY A 170 -15.91 -1.65 -2.92
CA GLY A 170 -15.01 -1.55 -4.06
C GLY A 170 -14.55 -2.89 -4.64
N ASN A 171 -15.03 -4.02 -4.13
CA ASN A 171 -14.74 -5.36 -4.69
C ASN A 171 -15.41 -5.63 -6.06
N SER A 172 -16.02 -4.60 -6.67
CA SER A 172 -16.20 -4.43 -8.11
C SER A 172 -15.49 -3.13 -8.55
N ALA A 173 -14.16 -3.17 -8.65
CA ALA A 173 -13.31 -1.98 -8.80
C ALA A 173 -13.42 -1.25 -10.17
N PHE A 174 -14.23 -1.78 -11.09
CA PHE A 174 -14.35 -1.32 -12.47
C PHE A 174 -15.82 -1.03 -12.81
N LYS A 175 -16.08 0.14 -13.39
CA LYS A 175 -17.44 0.59 -13.77
C LYS A 175 -18.12 -0.35 -14.78
N SER A 176 -17.32 -1.05 -15.58
CA SER A 176 -17.68 -2.23 -16.36
C SER A 176 -16.59 -3.29 -16.17
N PRO A 177 -16.91 -4.60 -16.21
CA PRO A 177 -15.98 -5.67 -15.85
C PRO A 177 -14.79 -5.84 -16.82
N ASP A 178 -14.82 -5.16 -17.96
CA ASP A 178 -13.81 -5.10 -19.02
C ASP A 178 -12.92 -3.83 -18.94
N ALA A 179 -13.30 -2.82 -18.14
CA ALA A 179 -12.60 -1.52 -18.04
C ALA A 179 -11.36 -1.57 -17.12
N PHE A 180 -10.48 -2.54 -17.35
CA PHE A 180 -9.18 -2.65 -16.68
C PHE A 180 -8.05 -3.01 -17.64
N LYS A 181 -6.83 -2.65 -17.22
CA LYS A 181 -5.57 -3.07 -17.83
C LYS A 181 -4.71 -3.82 -16.80
N VAL A 182 -3.90 -4.76 -17.28
CA VAL A 182 -2.81 -5.37 -16.51
C VAL A 182 -1.53 -4.62 -16.84
N SER A 183 -0.77 -4.23 -15.82
CA SER A 183 0.51 -3.53 -15.94
C SER A 183 1.66 -4.43 -15.51
N LEU A 184 2.66 -4.54 -16.39
CA LEU A 184 3.86 -5.36 -16.29
C LEU A 184 5.08 -4.44 -16.52
N PRO A 185 5.52 -3.67 -15.49
CA PRO A 185 6.44 -2.56 -15.67
C PRO A 185 7.91 -2.95 -15.88
N LEU A 186 8.30 -4.21 -15.64
CA LEU A 186 9.69 -4.65 -15.61
C LEU A 186 9.86 -6.07 -16.17
N ARG A 187 10.95 -6.30 -16.91
CA ARG A 187 11.37 -7.64 -17.32
C ARG A 187 11.76 -8.45 -16.09
N THR A 188 10.98 -9.48 -15.80
CA THR A 188 11.19 -10.44 -14.72
C THR A 188 10.66 -11.80 -15.17
N ASN A 189 11.05 -12.87 -14.49
CA ASN A 189 10.46 -14.20 -14.69
C ASN A 189 9.35 -14.53 -13.66
N TYR A 190 8.70 -13.52 -13.07
CA TYR A 190 7.70 -13.73 -12.02
C TYR A 190 6.51 -12.76 -12.05
N LEU A 191 6.57 -11.61 -12.72
CA LEU A 191 5.38 -10.79 -13.00
C LEU A 191 4.61 -11.38 -14.18
N TYR A 192 3.36 -11.81 -13.95
CA TYR A 192 2.50 -12.31 -15.03
C TYR A 192 1.02 -12.17 -14.70
N GLY A 193 0.17 -12.17 -15.74
CA GLY A 193 -1.25 -12.44 -15.63
C GLY A 193 -1.56 -13.90 -15.98
N LYS A 194 -2.63 -14.46 -15.40
CA LYS A 194 -3.12 -15.80 -15.74
C LYS A 194 -4.61 -15.72 -16.05
N ILE A 195 -5.03 -16.31 -17.16
CA ILE A 195 -6.45 -16.50 -17.45
C ILE A 195 -6.95 -17.77 -16.72
N LYS A 196 -8.08 -17.68 -16.02
CA LYS A 196 -8.67 -18.81 -15.27
C LYS A 196 -9.30 -19.84 -16.19
N LYS A 197 -9.98 -19.37 -17.24
CA LYS A 197 -10.50 -20.24 -18.30
C LYS A 197 -9.36 -20.84 -19.12
N THR A 198 -9.45 -22.13 -19.41
CA THR A 198 -8.61 -22.81 -20.40
C THR A 198 -9.29 -22.81 -21.77
N LEU A 199 -8.57 -23.20 -22.83
CA LEU A 199 -9.11 -23.33 -24.17
C LEU A 199 -9.71 -24.73 -24.40
N PRO A 200 -10.79 -24.85 -25.19
CA PRO A 200 -11.21 -26.12 -25.78
C PRO A 200 -10.29 -26.47 -26.96
N GLU A 201 -10.62 -27.53 -27.71
CA GLU A 201 -9.96 -27.82 -28.98
C GLU A 201 -10.41 -26.79 -30.03
N LEU A 202 -9.46 -26.17 -30.75
CA LEU A 202 -9.76 -25.11 -31.73
C LEU A 202 -9.19 -25.45 -33.11
N TYR A 203 -10.08 -25.45 -34.13
CA TYR A 203 -9.72 -25.57 -35.56
C TYR A 203 -9.51 -24.20 -36.23
N ALA A 204 -9.93 -23.13 -35.56
CA ALA A 204 -9.66 -21.75 -35.93
C ALA A 204 -9.71 -20.89 -34.66
N PHE A 205 -9.05 -19.75 -34.69
CA PHE A 205 -9.23 -18.74 -33.67
C PHE A 205 -9.11 -17.33 -34.22
N THR A 206 -9.59 -16.39 -33.41
CA THR A 206 -9.13 -15.00 -33.43
C THR A 206 -8.70 -14.65 -32.01
N ILE A 207 -7.55 -14.00 -31.84
CA ILE A 207 -7.10 -13.42 -30.58
C ILE A 207 -6.96 -11.93 -30.82
N CYS A 208 -7.65 -11.10 -30.03
CA CYS A 208 -7.50 -9.65 -30.06
C CYS A 208 -7.10 -9.14 -28.68
N LEU A 209 -6.27 -8.11 -28.63
CA LEU A 209 -5.93 -7.38 -27.42
C LEU A 209 -5.57 -5.94 -27.75
N TRP A 210 -5.74 -5.06 -26.77
CA TRP A 210 -5.03 -3.79 -26.74
C TRP A 210 -3.75 -3.94 -25.94
N LEU A 211 -2.65 -3.38 -26.43
CA LEU A 211 -1.38 -3.34 -25.72
C LEU A 211 -0.67 -2.00 -25.92
N ARG A 212 0.17 -1.63 -24.95
CA ARG A 212 1.02 -0.44 -24.98
C ARG A 212 2.39 -0.76 -24.43
N SER A 213 3.44 -0.48 -25.21
CA SER A 213 4.82 -0.69 -24.78
C SER A 213 5.77 0.31 -25.43
N SER A 214 6.79 0.72 -24.68
CA SER A 214 7.96 1.46 -25.17
C SER A 214 9.26 0.66 -24.95
N ALA A 215 9.14 -0.67 -24.86
CA ALA A 215 10.26 -1.54 -24.52
C ALA A 215 11.12 -1.87 -25.75
N SER A 216 12.43 -1.89 -25.55
CA SER A 216 13.45 -2.13 -26.57
C SER A 216 14.40 -3.24 -26.08
N PRO A 217 15.01 -4.06 -26.95
CA PRO A 217 14.92 -4.04 -28.42
C PRO A 217 13.60 -4.56 -29.01
N GLY A 218 12.80 -5.31 -28.24
CA GLY A 218 11.43 -5.71 -28.60
C GLY A 218 10.56 -5.85 -27.35
N ILE A 219 9.23 -5.90 -27.49
CA ILE A 219 8.30 -5.78 -26.36
C ILE A 219 8.30 -6.98 -25.39
N GLY A 220 8.79 -8.16 -25.81
CA GLY A 220 8.68 -9.43 -25.09
C GLY A 220 7.43 -10.23 -25.50
N THR A 221 6.84 -10.98 -24.57
CA THR A 221 5.78 -11.97 -24.86
C THR A 221 4.40 -11.55 -24.29
N PRO A 222 3.56 -10.79 -25.02
CA PRO A 222 2.22 -10.40 -24.55
C PRO A 222 1.37 -11.55 -24.02
N PHE A 223 1.41 -12.72 -24.67
CA PHE A 223 0.73 -13.91 -24.18
C PHE A 223 1.37 -15.21 -24.68
N SER A 224 1.19 -16.29 -23.92
CA SER A 224 1.53 -17.66 -24.29
C SER A 224 0.47 -18.64 -23.79
N TYR A 225 0.28 -19.73 -24.53
CA TYR A 225 -0.58 -20.85 -24.18
C TYR A 225 0.22 -22.15 -24.32
N ALA A 226 0.28 -22.91 -23.24
CA ALA A 226 1.06 -24.15 -23.15
C ALA A 226 0.18 -25.31 -22.69
N VAL A 227 0.40 -26.49 -23.29
CA VAL A 227 -0.28 -27.75 -22.98
C VAL A 227 0.74 -28.83 -22.60
N PRO A 228 0.35 -29.91 -21.89
CA PRO A 228 1.28 -30.99 -21.57
C PRO A 228 1.95 -31.58 -22.82
N GLY A 229 3.27 -31.44 -22.90
CA GLY A 229 4.08 -31.90 -24.04
C GLY A 229 4.18 -30.93 -25.22
N GLN A 230 3.57 -29.74 -25.17
CA GLN A 230 3.83 -28.64 -26.11
C GLN A 230 3.74 -27.29 -25.38
N ALA A 231 4.90 -26.69 -25.12
CA ALA A 231 5.05 -25.39 -24.49
C ALA A 231 4.56 -24.25 -25.39
N ASN A 232 4.94 -24.31 -26.68
CA ASN A 232 4.66 -23.30 -27.69
C ASN A 232 3.39 -23.65 -28.49
N GLU A 233 2.28 -23.93 -27.79
CA GLU A 233 1.02 -24.32 -28.46
C GLU A 233 0.38 -23.10 -29.15
N ILE A 234 0.35 -21.93 -28.47
CA ILE A 234 0.19 -20.60 -29.11
C ILE A 234 1.06 -19.58 -28.37
N VAL A 235 1.91 -18.82 -29.05
CA VAL A 235 2.70 -17.72 -28.43
C VAL A 235 2.71 -16.49 -29.35
N LEU A 236 2.60 -15.29 -28.79
CA LEU A 236 2.92 -14.04 -29.49
C LEU A 236 4.11 -13.37 -28.80
N ILE A 237 5.19 -13.12 -29.53
CA ILE A 237 6.46 -12.63 -28.97
C ILE A 237 7.17 -11.66 -29.91
N GLU A 238 7.82 -10.63 -29.36
CA GLU A 238 8.82 -9.81 -30.03
C GLU A 238 10.11 -9.83 -29.19
N TRP A 239 11.13 -10.56 -29.65
CA TRP A 239 12.34 -10.82 -28.87
C TRP A 239 13.61 -10.48 -29.64
N GLY A 240 14.53 -9.78 -28.98
CA GLY A 240 15.73 -9.23 -29.63
C GLY A 240 15.35 -8.17 -30.66
N ASN A 241 16.00 -8.22 -31.83
CA ASN A 241 15.71 -7.34 -32.98
C ASN A 241 14.83 -8.05 -34.03
N ASN A 242 14.14 -9.13 -33.67
CA ASN A 242 13.23 -9.84 -34.57
C ASN A 242 11.88 -9.12 -34.63
N PRO A 243 11.13 -9.21 -35.74
CA PRO A 243 9.75 -8.74 -35.79
C PRO A 243 8.87 -9.53 -34.81
N ILE A 244 7.63 -9.06 -34.60
CA ILE A 244 6.62 -9.83 -33.86
C ILE A 244 6.40 -11.17 -34.56
N GLU A 245 6.45 -12.25 -33.78
CA GLU A 245 6.27 -13.62 -34.23
C GLU A 245 5.04 -14.25 -33.55
N LEU A 246 4.20 -14.90 -34.36
CA LEU A 246 3.15 -15.81 -33.91
C LEU A 246 3.68 -17.24 -34.03
N LEU A 247 3.75 -17.93 -32.90
CA LEU A 247 4.08 -19.35 -32.83
C LEU A 247 2.81 -20.17 -32.63
N ILE A 248 2.68 -21.26 -33.40
CA ILE A 248 1.66 -22.29 -33.20
C ILE A 248 2.36 -23.65 -33.35
N ASN A 249 2.35 -24.47 -32.29
CA ASN A 249 2.99 -25.80 -32.28
C ASN A 249 4.44 -25.78 -32.80
N ASP A 250 5.28 -24.90 -32.22
CA ASP A 250 6.67 -24.60 -32.65
C ASP A 250 6.85 -24.11 -34.11
N LYS A 251 5.77 -23.81 -34.85
CA LYS A 251 5.85 -23.18 -36.18
C LYS A 251 5.72 -21.68 -36.04
N VAL A 252 6.58 -20.93 -36.73
CA VAL A 252 6.71 -19.48 -36.62
C VAL A 252 6.12 -18.80 -37.86
N ALA A 253 5.35 -17.74 -37.66
CA ALA A 253 5.01 -16.75 -38.68
C ALA A 253 5.41 -15.35 -38.21
N GLN A 254 6.13 -14.61 -39.06
CA GLN A 254 6.50 -13.22 -38.79
C GLN A 254 5.37 -12.29 -39.19
N LEU A 255 4.94 -11.43 -38.26
CA LEU A 255 3.83 -10.51 -38.43
C LEU A 255 4.36 -9.09 -38.70
N PRO A 256 3.86 -8.38 -39.73
CA PRO A 256 4.25 -7.01 -40.03
C PRO A 256 3.50 -6.02 -39.12
N LEU A 257 3.73 -6.11 -37.81
CA LEU A 257 3.12 -5.29 -36.78
C LEU A 257 4.20 -4.41 -36.12
N PHE A 258 3.82 -3.24 -35.60
CA PHE A 258 4.73 -2.32 -34.92
C PHE A 258 4.04 -1.63 -33.74
N VAL A 259 4.53 -1.87 -32.53
CA VAL A 259 3.80 -1.53 -31.28
C VAL A 259 4.70 -1.05 -30.12
N SER A 260 5.95 -0.72 -30.43
CA SER A 260 7.01 -0.38 -29.45
C SER A 260 7.25 1.12 -29.31
N ASP A 261 6.34 1.96 -29.81
CA ASP A 261 6.42 3.42 -29.83
C ASP A 261 5.90 4.12 -28.54
N GLY A 262 5.36 3.34 -27.60
CA GLY A 262 4.76 3.84 -26.37
C GLY A 262 3.27 4.17 -26.45
N LYS A 263 2.59 3.95 -27.59
CA LYS A 263 1.15 4.17 -27.78
C LYS A 263 0.31 2.92 -27.50
N TRP A 264 -1.00 3.10 -27.40
CA TRP A 264 -1.97 2.00 -27.37
C TRP A 264 -2.26 1.53 -28.79
N HIS A 265 -2.02 0.25 -29.07
CA HIS A 265 -2.43 -0.39 -30.32
C HIS A 265 -3.42 -1.51 -30.07
N HIS A 266 -4.39 -1.67 -30.97
CA HIS A 266 -5.30 -2.80 -31.02
C HIS A 266 -4.79 -3.84 -32.02
N ILE A 267 -4.32 -4.98 -31.51
CA ILE A 267 -3.80 -6.08 -32.33
C ILE A 267 -4.80 -7.22 -32.37
N CYS A 268 -5.10 -7.72 -33.57
CA CYS A 268 -5.79 -8.99 -33.76
C CYS A 268 -4.98 -9.93 -34.65
N VAL A 269 -4.91 -11.20 -34.26
CA VAL A 269 -4.42 -12.30 -35.10
C VAL A 269 -5.52 -13.32 -35.32
N THR A 270 -5.76 -13.69 -36.57
CA THR A 270 -6.64 -14.81 -36.95
C THR A 270 -5.81 -15.97 -37.45
N TRP A 271 -6.27 -17.19 -37.22
CA TRP A 271 -5.64 -18.39 -37.76
C TRP A 271 -6.64 -19.54 -37.93
N THR A 272 -6.36 -20.47 -38.86
CA THR A 272 -7.11 -21.73 -39.00
C THR A 272 -6.23 -22.91 -39.42
N THR A 273 -6.62 -24.12 -38.97
CA THR A 273 -6.00 -25.39 -39.37
C THR A 273 -6.01 -25.62 -40.88
N ARG A 274 -6.96 -25.05 -41.61
CA ARG A 274 -7.04 -25.20 -43.07
C ARG A 274 -5.90 -24.40 -43.70
N ASP A 275 -4.95 -25.14 -44.28
CA ASP A 275 -3.73 -24.63 -44.93
C ASP A 275 -2.83 -23.78 -44.02
N GLY A 276 -3.10 -23.72 -42.70
CA GLY A 276 -2.36 -22.89 -41.76
C GLY A 276 -2.48 -21.39 -42.06
N MET A 277 -3.61 -20.97 -42.64
CA MET A 277 -3.88 -19.58 -42.99
C MET A 277 -3.92 -18.69 -41.75
N TRP A 278 -3.24 -17.55 -41.81
CA TRP A 278 -3.28 -16.52 -40.77
C TRP A 278 -3.44 -15.11 -41.37
N GLU A 279 -4.00 -14.21 -40.58
CA GLU A 279 -4.07 -12.77 -40.87
C GLU A 279 -3.71 -11.96 -39.62
N ALA A 280 -2.98 -10.87 -39.80
CA ALA A 280 -2.56 -9.97 -38.73
C ALA A 280 -3.10 -8.56 -38.99
N PHE A 281 -3.74 -8.00 -37.95
CA PHE A 281 -4.38 -6.69 -37.98
C PHE A 281 -3.81 -5.80 -36.88
N GLN A 282 -3.66 -4.51 -37.19
CA GLN A 282 -3.29 -3.45 -36.26
C GLN A 282 -4.25 -2.28 -36.44
N ASP A 283 -4.80 -1.80 -35.33
CA ASP A 283 -5.70 -0.63 -35.26
C ASP A 283 -6.92 -0.73 -36.19
N GLY A 284 -7.32 -1.97 -36.51
CA GLY A 284 -8.43 -2.32 -37.40
C GLY A 284 -8.01 -2.63 -38.84
N GLU A 285 -6.82 -2.22 -39.27
CA GLU A 285 -6.31 -2.46 -40.62
C GLU A 285 -5.60 -3.81 -40.73
N LYS A 286 -5.76 -4.51 -41.87
CA LYS A 286 -5.03 -5.76 -42.13
C LYS A 286 -3.64 -5.46 -42.68
N LEU A 287 -2.60 -5.70 -41.89
CA LEU A 287 -1.21 -5.47 -42.29
C LEU A 287 -0.52 -6.71 -42.86
N GLY A 288 -0.94 -7.91 -42.48
CA GLY A 288 -0.29 -9.15 -42.90
C GLY A 288 -1.24 -10.33 -43.12
N THR A 289 -0.80 -11.27 -43.94
CA THR A 289 -1.42 -12.60 -44.08
C THR A 289 -0.38 -13.60 -44.60
N GLY A 290 -0.59 -14.87 -44.31
CA GLY A 290 0.20 -15.97 -44.84
C GLY A 290 -0.48 -17.31 -44.64
N GLU A 291 0.26 -18.36 -44.97
CA GLU A 291 -0.17 -19.76 -44.96
C GLU A 291 0.94 -20.66 -44.38
N ASN A 292 0.67 -21.97 -44.28
CA ASN A 292 1.57 -23.00 -43.77
C ASN A 292 2.02 -22.84 -42.30
N LEU A 293 1.35 -21.99 -41.52
CA LEU A 293 1.52 -21.94 -40.06
C LEU A 293 0.76 -23.11 -39.40
N ALA A 294 1.48 -24.17 -39.02
CA ALA A 294 0.93 -25.36 -38.37
C ALA A 294 -0.36 -25.94 -39.04
N PRO A 295 -0.36 -26.18 -40.37
CA PRO A 295 -1.53 -26.70 -41.07
C PRO A 295 -1.96 -28.06 -40.51
N TRP A 296 -3.27 -28.29 -40.44
CA TRP A 296 -3.89 -29.53 -39.96
C TRP A 296 -3.64 -29.90 -38.48
N HIS A 297 -3.08 -29.00 -37.67
CA HIS A 297 -2.88 -29.17 -36.23
C HIS A 297 -3.96 -28.45 -35.41
N PRO A 298 -4.99 -29.11 -34.86
CA PRO A 298 -5.94 -28.46 -33.96
C PRO A 298 -5.24 -28.01 -32.68
N ILE A 299 -5.56 -26.81 -32.19
CA ILE A 299 -5.03 -26.33 -30.90
C ILE A 299 -5.54 -27.24 -29.79
N LYS A 300 -4.63 -27.79 -28.99
CA LYS A 300 -4.97 -28.76 -27.95
C LYS A 300 -5.73 -28.10 -26.78
N PRO A 301 -6.76 -28.76 -26.22
CA PRO A 301 -7.51 -28.25 -25.07
C PRO A 301 -6.74 -28.35 -23.75
N GLY A 302 -7.22 -27.64 -22.73
CA GLY A 302 -6.88 -27.91 -21.33
C GLY A 302 -5.52 -27.39 -20.84
N GLY A 303 -4.86 -26.54 -21.63
CA GLY A 303 -3.59 -25.88 -21.28
C GLY A 303 -3.73 -24.69 -20.33
N VAL A 304 -2.62 -23.99 -20.14
CA VAL A 304 -2.51 -22.79 -19.30
C VAL A 304 -2.19 -21.58 -20.16
N LEU A 305 -3.01 -20.54 -20.05
CA LEU A 305 -2.90 -19.27 -20.76
C LEU A 305 -2.34 -18.20 -19.82
N ILE A 306 -1.15 -17.71 -20.17
CA ILE A 306 -0.37 -16.72 -19.42
C ILE A 306 -0.29 -15.42 -20.23
N LEU A 307 -0.36 -14.30 -19.51
CA LEU A 307 -0.16 -12.95 -20.05
C LEU A 307 1.19 -12.44 -19.57
N GLY A 308 2.02 -12.00 -20.51
CA GLY A 308 3.29 -11.32 -20.24
C GLY A 308 4.54 -12.20 -20.10
N GLN A 309 4.45 -13.51 -20.30
CA GLN A 309 5.57 -14.45 -20.20
C GLN A 309 5.52 -15.51 -21.30
N GLU A 310 6.70 -15.95 -21.73
CA GLU A 310 6.94 -17.17 -22.50
C GLU A 310 6.89 -18.39 -21.54
N GLN A 311 6.44 -19.56 -21.99
CA GLN A 311 6.24 -20.78 -21.20
C GLN A 311 7.10 -21.98 -21.67
N ASP A 312 8.36 -22.08 -21.20
CA ASP A 312 9.17 -23.33 -21.30
C ASP A 312 8.46 -24.58 -20.72
N THR A 313 7.54 -24.38 -19.78
CA THR A 313 6.68 -25.43 -19.21
C THR A 313 5.28 -24.90 -18.93
N VAL A 314 4.29 -25.79 -18.88
CA VAL A 314 2.89 -25.45 -18.59
C VAL A 314 2.78 -24.67 -17.27
N GLY A 315 2.50 -23.37 -17.37
CA GLY A 315 2.35 -22.43 -16.26
C GLY A 315 3.65 -22.01 -15.55
N GLY A 316 4.84 -22.20 -16.14
CA GLY A 316 6.10 -21.84 -15.46
C GLY A 316 7.38 -21.96 -16.30
N ARG A 317 8.53 -21.81 -15.62
CA ARG A 317 9.88 -21.66 -16.22
C ARG A 317 10.01 -20.46 -17.16
N PHE A 318 9.47 -19.32 -16.76
CA PHE A 318 9.57 -18.11 -17.57
C PHE A 318 11.02 -17.60 -17.66
N ASP A 319 11.43 -17.05 -18.82
CA ASP A 319 12.66 -16.28 -18.96
C ASP A 319 12.37 -14.77 -18.90
N ALA A 320 13.10 -14.07 -18.03
CA ALA A 320 13.04 -12.62 -17.93
C ALA A 320 13.47 -11.91 -19.22
N THR A 321 14.29 -12.50 -20.09
CA THR A 321 14.65 -11.86 -21.37
C THR A 321 13.50 -11.82 -22.38
N GLN A 322 12.56 -12.75 -22.27
CA GLN A 322 11.37 -12.88 -23.13
C GLN A 322 10.11 -12.26 -22.51
N ALA A 323 10.12 -11.95 -21.21
CA ALA A 323 9.03 -11.31 -20.49
C ALA A 323 8.56 -10.00 -21.16
N PHE A 324 7.24 -9.81 -21.26
CA PHE A 324 6.64 -8.57 -21.75
C PHE A 324 6.89 -7.41 -20.78
N VAL A 325 7.10 -6.22 -21.34
CA VAL A 325 7.08 -4.97 -20.57
C VAL A 325 6.07 -4.01 -21.20
N GLY A 326 5.12 -3.54 -20.40
CA GLY A 326 4.09 -2.62 -20.86
C GLY A 326 2.75 -2.83 -20.15
N GLU A 327 1.68 -2.46 -20.84
CA GLU A 327 0.31 -2.60 -20.39
C GLU A 327 -0.51 -3.37 -21.43
N LEU A 328 -1.50 -4.15 -20.95
CA LEU A 328 -2.41 -4.91 -21.81
C LEU A 328 -3.85 -4.85 -21.30
N SER A 329 -4.83 -4.84 -22.19
CA SER A 329 -6.25 -4.70 -21.89
C SER A 329 -7.10 -5.38 -22.98
N GLN A 330 -8.36 -5.71 -22.67
CA GLN A 330 -9.33 -6.27 -23.63
C GLN A 330 -8.80 -7.51 -24.39
N PHE A 331 -8.02 -8.37 -23.72
CA PHE A 331 -7.59 -9.64 -24.29
C PHE A 331 -8.79 -10.59 -24.44
N ASN A 332 -9.17 -10.89 -25.68
CA ASN A 332 -10.33 -11.69 -26.04
C ASN A 332 -9.95 -12.80 -27.05
N ILE A 333 -10.60 -13.96 -26.94
CA ILE A 333 -10.42 -15.11 -27.86
C ILE A 333 -11.78 -15.63 -28.35
N TRP A 334 -11.85 -15.88 -29.66
CA TRP A 334 -12.95 -16.55 -30.35
C TRP A 334 -12.47 -17.84 -31.02
N ASP A 335 -13.37 -18.80 -31.20
CA ASP A 335 -13.17 -20.12 -31.87
C ASP A 335 -13.36 -20.08 -33.39
N ARG A 336 -13.32 -18.87 -33.97
CA ARG A 336 -13.54 -18.63 -35.40
C ARG A 336 -12.64 -17.51 -35.89
N VAL A 337 -12.43 -17.47 -37.20
CA VAL A 337 -11.90 -16.28 -37.89
C VAL A 337 -12.98 -15.19 -37.87
N LEU A 338 -12.69 -14.05 -37.25
CA LEU A 338 -13.52 -12.85 -37.35
C LEU A 338 -13.35 -12.21 -38.74
N ARG A 339 -14.40 -11.58 -39.24
CA ARG A 339 -14.33 -10.78 -40.48
C ARG A 339 -13.61 -9.47 -40.20
N ALA A 340 -12.93 -8.92 -41.20
CA ALA A 340 -12.27 -7.60 -41.10
C ALA A 340 -13.19 -6.49 -40.55
N GLN A 341 -14.48 -6.46 -40.95
CA GLN A 341 -15.44 -5.48 -40.40
C GLN A 341 -15.73 -5.70 -38.91
N GLU A 342 -15.73 -6.93 -38.41
CA GLU A 342 -15.88 -7.20 -36.97
C GLU A 342 -14.66 -6.69 -36.22
N ILE A 343 -13.45 -6.91 -36.75
CA ILE A 343 -12.18 -6.43 -36.18
C ILE A 343 -12.12 -4.89 -36.17
N ILE A 344 -12.52 -4.22 -37.27
CA ILE A 344 -12.61 -2.75 -37.34
C ILE A 344 -13.58 -2.22 -36.29
N ASN A 345 -14.76 -2.84 -36.13
CA ASN A 345 -15.77 -2.41 -35.16
C ASN A 345 -15.32 -2.59 -33.68
N ILE A 346 -14.39 -3.51 -33.41
CA ILE A 346 -13.76 -3.66 -32.10
C ILE A 346 -12.65 -2.61 -31.92
N ALA A 347 -11.79 -2.44 -32.93
CA ALA A 347 -10.67 -1.51 -32.92
C ALA A 347 -11.11 -0.05 -32.74
N ASN A 348 -12.16 0.36 -33.45
CA ASN A 348 -12.72 1.72 -33.38
C ASN A 348 -13.79 1.87 -32.28
N CYS A 349 -13.91 0.91 -31.36
CA CYS A 349 -14.82 0.93 -30.22
C CYS A 349 -16.33 0.96 -30.55
N SER A 350 -16.72 0.83 -31.83
CA SER A 350 -18.13 0.89 -32.26
C SER A 350 -18.98 -0.28 -31.79
N THR A 351 -18.39 -1.38 -31.32
CA THR A 351 -19.12 -2.54 -30.81
C THR A 351 -18.33 -3.25 -29.72
N ASN A 352 -18.89 -3.34 -28.51
CA ASN A 352 -18.37 -4.27 -27.50
C ASN A 352 -18.75 -5.70 -27.89
N MET A 353 -17.79 -6.45 -28.44
CA MET A 353 -17.91 -7.87 -28.74
C MET A 353 -16.94 -8.64 -27.82
N PRO A 354 -17.41 -9.29 -26.75
CA PRO A 354 -16.55 -10.13 -25.92
C PRO A 354 -16.22 -11.46 -26.63
N GLY A 355 -15.04 -12.02 -26.33
CA GLY A 355 -14.63 -13.33 -26.81
C GLY A 355 -15.52 -14.46 -26.28
N ASN A 356 -16.02 -15.33 -27.17
CA ASN A 356 -16.89 -16.43 -26.76
C ASN A 356 -16.13 -17.55 -26.03
N ILE A 357 -14.82 -17.68 -26.26
CA ILE A 357 -13.95 -18.61 -25.51
C ILE A 357 -13.40 -17.89 -24.27
N ILE A 358 -12.56 -16.88 -24.49
CA ILE A 358 -11.99 -16.02 -23.44
C ILE A 358 -12.56 -14.61 -23.60
N PRO A 359 -13.47 -14.17 -22.72
CA PRO A 359 -13.83 -12.76 -22.59
C PRO A 359 -12.90 -12.04 -21.62
N TRP A 360 -12.58 -10.77 -21.90
CA TRP A 360 -11.88 -9.89 -20.96
C TRP A 360 -12.81 -9.42 -19.85
N VAL A 361 -12.80 -10.15 -18.73
CA VAL A 361 -13.55 -9.80 -17.51
C VAL A 361 -12.67 -9.95 -16.28
N ASP A 362 -12.75 -9.01 -15.35
CA ASP A 362 -11.85 -8.92 -14.19
C ASP A 362 -11.71 -10.23 -13.42
N ASN A 363 -12.83 -10.90 -13.13
CA ASN A 363 -12.86 -12.18 -12.41
C ASN A 363 -12.16 -13.33 -13.14
N ASN A 364 -11.96 -13.26 -14.46
CA ASN A 364 -11.29 -14.28 -15.28
C ASN A 364 -9.75 -14.11 -15.32
N VAL A 365 -9.22 -13.00 -14.81
CA VAL A 365 -7.78 -12.71 -14.84
C VAL A 365 -7.25 -12.66 -13.42
N ASP A 366 -6.22 -13.44 -13.11
CA ASP A 366 -5.41 -13.26 -11.89
C ASP A 366 -4.07 -12.62 -12.25
N VAL A 367 -3.46 -11.92 -11.29
CA VAL A 367 -2.13 -11.28 -11.45
C VAL A 367 -1.18 -11.74 -10.35
N PHE A 368 0.08 -11.97 -10.72
CA PHE A 368 1.09 -12.60 -9.85
C PHE A 368 2.40 -11.82 -9.83
N GLY A 369 3.22 -12.06 -8.80
CA GLY A 369 4.57 -11.52 -8.69
C GLY A 369 4.69 -10.00 -8.55
N GLY A 370 3.60 -9.29 -8.25
CA GLY A 370 3.56 -7.83 -8.21
C GLY A 370 3.07 -7.18 -9.52
N ALA A 371 2.68 -7.97 -10.52
CA ALA A 371 1.84 -7.46 -11.62
C ALA A 371 0.54 -6.87 -11.05
N SER A 372 0.07 -5.76 -11.62
CA SER A 372 -1.03 -4.98 -11.07
C SER A 372 -2.17 -4.79 -12.08
N LYS A 373 -3.40 -4.70 -11.58
CA LYS A 373 -4.55 -4.28 -12.36
C LYS A 373 -4.85 -2.81 -12.08
N TRP A 374 -5.10 -2.04 -13.12
CA TRP A 374 -5.51 -0.64 -13.01
C TRP A 374 -6.78 -0.40 -13.85
N PRO A 375 -7.62 0.58 -13.47
CA PRO A 375 -8.60 1.12 -14.40
C PRO A 375 -7.90 1.58 -15.67
N VAL A 376 -8.55 1.41 -16.81
CA VAL A 376 -8.04 1.88 -18.09
C VAL A 376 -8.93 3.00 -18.63
N GLU A 377 -8.31 3.92 -19.37
CA GLU A 377 -9.06 4.87 -20.19
C GLU A 377 -10.05 4.12 -21.10
N THR A 378 -11.18 4.77 -21.37
CA THR A 378 -12.18 4.27 -22.32
C THR A 378 -11.54 4.04 -23.68
N CYS A 379 -12.12 3.11 -24.45
CA CYS A 379 -11.60 2.78 -25.77
C CYS A 379 -11.54 4.04 -26.69
N GLU A 380 -12.53 4.94 -26.58
CA GLU A 380 -12.58 6.22 -27.28
C GLU A 380 -11.41 7.15 -26.93
N GLU A 381 -10.98 7.20 -25.67
CA GLU A 381 -9.83 8.02 -25.25
C GLU A 381 -8.51 7.50 -25.84
N ARG A 382 -8.36 6.18 -26.08
CA ARG A 382 -7.17 5.60 -26.72
C ARG A 382 -7.04 5.99 -28.20
N LEU A 383 -8.17 6.20 -28.88
CA LEU A 383 -8.20 6.64 -30.29
C LEU A 383 -7.68 8.07 -30.49
N LEU A 384 -7.59 8.87 -29.41
CA LEU A 384 -7.08 10.24 -29.48
C LEU A 384 -5.54 10.32 -29.48
N ASP A 385 -4.87 9.24 -29.06
CA ASP A 385 -3.41 9.16 -28.94
C ASP A 385 -2.74 8.40 -30.11
N LEU A 386 -3.52 7.73 -30.99
CA LEU A 386 -3.05 6.97 -32.16
C LEU A 386 -2.36 7.84 -33.23
#